data_AF-A0A2H9N7L0-F1
#
_entry.id   AF-A0A2H9N7L0-F1
#
_cell.length_a   1.000
_cell.length_b   1.000
_cell.length_c   1.000
_cell.angle_alpha   90.00
_cell.angle_beta   90.00
_cell.angle_gamma   90.00
#
_symmetry.space_group_name_H-M   'P 1'
#
loop_
_entity.id
_entity.type
_entity.pdbx_description
1 polymer ?
#
loop_
_entity_poly.entity_id
_entity_poly.type
_entity_poly.pdbx_seq_one_letter_code
_entity_poly.pdbx_strand_id
1 'polypeptide(L)'
;MATIEEADIRNKPKLYLILFVGLVLLLASSTISCGQNPGYIYENGAVVVGGDGEPIELINNPNATNPTYAELVAFIEEDSTDERQYLTRAWAPGFAYTCADFAEDVHNNAEAAGIKAAWVGIDFEENDEGHALNAFETTDKGLVYIDCTGRRFFPWLPKYNATSWDKVAYVEVGKEYGVIDIAKAKSPSYSFYEEYTQKWQEFEKKQQELEKLLSEWDKEVTRHNEEISKYGSSLEETTRFSVALEENTQKRYRLGDELRALQEELGDYWFEPLGIVKDVQIHW
;
A
#
# COMPACT_ATOMS: atom_id res chain seq x y z
N MET A 1 -55.46 -29.35 82.89
CA MET A 1 -54.20 -28.95 82.23
C MET A 1 -54.04 -29.81 80.99
N ALA A 2 -53.60 -29.19 79.90
CA ALA A 2 -53.83 -29.59 78.51
C ALA A 2 -53.27 -30.97 78.11
N THR A 3 -53.98 -31.56 77.14
CA THR A 3 -53.75 -32.79 76.38
C THR A 3 -52.93 -32.53 75.09
N ILE A 4 -52.68 -33.63 74.36
CA ILE A 4 -52.35 -33.77 72.91
C ILE A 4 -50.83 -33.68 72.63
N GLU A 5 -50.10 -34.76 72.32
CA GLU A 5 -50.17 -35.76 71.22
C GLU A 5 -49.62 -35.23 69.88
N GLU A 6 -48.78 -36.06 69.25
CA GLU A 6 -48.00 -35.83 68.03
C GLU A 6 -48.85 -35.61 66.77
N ALA A 7 -48.37 -34.81 65.82
CA ALA A 7 -48.78 -34.85 64.40
C ALA A 7 -47.64 -34.25 63.55
N ASP A 8 -46.92 -35.07 62.78
CA ASP A 8 -47.20 -35.54 61.41
C ASP A 8 -46.89 -34.51 60.31
N ILE A 9 -45.96 -34.94 59.47
CA ILE A 9 -45.39 -34.28 58.31
C ILE A 9 -46.32 -34.55 57.14
N ARG A 10 -47.05 -33.53 56.66
CA ARG A 10 -47.50 -33.39 55.26
C ARG A 10 -48.37 -32.15 55.06
N ASN A 11 -47.75 -31.05 54.61
CA ASN A 11 -48.25 -30.15 53.55
C ASN A 11 -47.47 -28.84 53.57
N LYS A 12 -46.75 -28.54 52.47
CA LYS A 12 -46.91 -27.26 51.77
C LYS A 12 -46.23 -27.31 50.38
N PRO A 13 -46.93 -26.89 49.31
CA PRO A 13 -46.49 -27.04 47.93
C PRO A 13 -45.69 -25.83 47.41
N LYS A 14 -44.79 -26.10 46.47
CA LYS A 14 -44.42 -25.26 45.31
C LYS A 14 -44.23 -23.74 45.53
N LEU A 15 -43.36 -23.32 46.44
CA LEU A 15 -42.91 -21.91 46.49
C LEU A 15 -41.50 -21.68 45.89
N TYR A 16 -40.68 -22.73 45.77
CA TYR A 16 -39.30 -22.59 45.29
C TYR A 16 -39.15 -22.62 43.75
N LEU A 17 -40.18 -23.00 43.00
CA LEU A 17 -40.09 -23.11 41.53
C LEU A 17 -40.33 -21.77 40.80
N ILE A 18 -40.95 -20.78 41.44
CA ILE A 18 -41.25 -19.48 40.80
C ILE A 18 -40.09 -18.49 40.98
N LEU A 19 -39.26 -18.65 42.03
CA LEU A 19 -38.10 -17.77 42.27
C LEU A 19 -36.89 -18.10 41.39
N PHE A 20 -36.80 -19.31 40.81
CA PHE A 20 -35.69 -19.68 39.92
C PHE A 20 -35.94 -19.30 38.45
N VAL A 21 -37.21 -19.21 38.00
CA VAL A 21 -37.53 -18.81 36.62
C VAL A 21 -37.47 -17.29 36.44
N GLY A 22 -37.75 -16.51 37.49
CA GLY A 22 -37.64 -15.03 37.44
C GLY A 22 -36.20 -14.50 37.42
N LEU A 23 -35.24 -15.23 37.98
CA LEU A 23 -33.82 -14.81 37.99
C LEU A 23 -33.08 -15.22 36.71
N VAL A 24 -33.51 -16.30 36.04
CA VAL A 24 -32.95 -16.71 34.75
C VAL A 24 -33.47 -15.85 33.59
N LEU A 25 -34.69 -15.29 33.70
CA LEU A 25 -35.22 -14.34 32.70
C LEU A 25 -34.69 -12.90 32.85
N LEU A 26 -34.13 -12.53 34.01
CA LEU A 26 -33.45 -11.24 34.22
C LEU A 26 -31.94 -11.27 33.89
N LEU A 27 -31.37 -12.46 33.67
CA LEU A 27 -30.01 -12.61 33.13
C LEU A 27 -29.99 -12.79 31.60
N ALA A 28 -31.15 -12.79 30.95
CA ALA A 28 -31.28 -12.87 29.49
C ALA A 28 -31.50 -11.50 28.81
N SER A 29 -31.39 -10.38 29.53
CA SER A 29 -31.63 -9.04 28.97
C SER A 29 -30.58 -8.01 29.38
N SER A 30 -29.31 -8.38 29.26
CA SER A 30 -28.21 -7.40 29.23
C SER A 30 -27.01 -7.94 28.47
N THR A 31 -27.23 -8.44 27.25
CA THR A 31 -26.30 -8.04 26.19
C THR A 31 -26.51 -6.54 26.01
N ILE A 32 -25.80 -5.76 26.82
CA ILE A 32 -25.43 -4.40 26.42
C ILE A 32 -24.59 -4.65 25.17
N SER A 33 -25.23 -4.69 24.01
CA SER A 33 -24.59 -4.20 22.80
C SER A 33 -24.33 -2.74 23.14
N CYS A 34 -23.14 -2.49 23.70
CA CYS A 34 -22.61 -1.14 23.78
C CYS A 34 -22.56 -0.72 22.32
N GLY A 35 -23.55 0.08 21.89
CA GLY A 35 -23.78 0.34 20.48
C GLY A 35 -22.47 0.76 19.85
N GLN A 36 -21.94 -0.07 18.95
CA GLN A 36 -20.75 0.26 18.19
C GLN A 36 -21.05 1.57 17.45
N ASN A 37 -20.14 2.54 17.51
CA ASN A 37 -20.26 3.73 16.68
C ASN A 37 -20.22 3.26 15.21
N PRO A 38 -21.28 3.49 14.42
CA PRO A 38 -21.33 3.01 13.04
C PRO A 38 -20.29 3.68 12.12
N GLY A 39 -19.69 4.79 12.53
CA GLY A 39 -18.58 5.40 11.80
C GLY A 39 -17.22 4.76 12.09
N TYR A 40 -17.08 3.94 13.13
CA TYR A 40 -15.81 3.30 13.45
C TYR A 40 -15.63 1.98 12.72
N ILE A 41 -14.38 1.71 12.36
CA ILE A 41 -13.96 0.44 11.77
C ILE A 41 -13.68 -0.58 12.89
N TYR A 42 -14.22 -1.78 12.73
CA TYR A 42 -13.97 -2.90 13.65
C TYR A 42 -13.45 -4.12 12.90
N GLU A 43 -12.25 -4.58 13.27
CA GLU A 43 -11.61 -5.76 12.70
C GLU A 43 -11.34 -6.75 13.83
N ASN A 44 -11.78 -8.01 13.65
CA ASN A 44 -11.69 -9.06 14.67
C ASN A 44 -12.26 -8.67 16.06
N GLY A 45 -13.24 -7.75 16.09
CA GLY A 45 -13.88 -7.27 17.32
C GLY A 45 -13.10 -6.18 18.07
N ALA A 46 -11.97 -5.72 17.54
CA ALA A 46 -11.24 -4.55 18.03
C ALA A 46 -11.54 -3.34 17.13
N VAL A 47 -11.50 -2.13 17.70
CA VAL A 47 -11.58 -0.90 16.92
C VAL A 47 -10.24 -0.64 16.24
N VAL A 48 -10.26 -0.28 14.97
CA VAL A 48 -9.06 0.16 14.25
C VAL A 48 -8.74 1.58 14.70
N VAL A 49 -7.47 1.85 14.98
CA VAL A 49 -7.00 3.14 15.47
C VAL A 49 -5.91 3.69 14.57
N GLY A 50 -5.88 5.02 14.45
CA GLY A 50 -4.81 5.75 13.79
C GLY A 50 -3.50 5.75 14.59
N GLY A 51 -2.50 6.43 14.04
CA GLY A 51 -1.18 6.57 14.65
C GLY A 51 -1.21 7.32 15.99
N ASP A 52 -2.13 8.28 16.11
CA ASP A 52 -2.37 9.06 17.32
C ASP A 52 -3.05 8.25 18.44
N GLY A 53 -3.66 7.11 18.09
CA GLY A 53 -4.36 6.19 18.99
C GLY A 53 -5.86 6.44 19.10
N GLU A 54 -6.41 7.37 18.31
CA GLU A 54 -7.85 7.58 18.20
C GLU A 54 -8.47 6.58 17.20
N PRO A 55 -9.76 6.22 17.36
CA PRO A 55 -10.47 5.39 16.38
C PRO A 55 -10.49 6.02 14.99
N ILE A 56 -10.29 5.20 13.95
CA ILE A 56 -10.59 5.61 12.57
C ILE A 56 -12.10 5.81 12.44
N GLU A 57 -12.52 7.00 12.02
CA GLU A 57 -13.92 7.41 11.86
C GLU A 57 -14.24 7.80 10.41
N LEU A 58 -15.06 6.96 9.77
CA LEU A 58 -15.55 7.17 8.40
C LEU A 58 -16.79 8.07 8.42
N ILE A 59 -16.67 9.22 7.75
CA ILE A 59 -17.74 10.22 7.61
C ILE A 59 -18.41 10.05 6.25
N ASN A 60 -19.30 9.07 6.14
CA ASN A 60 -19.95 8.73 4.88
C ASN A 60 -20.99 9.80 4.48
N ASN A 61 -20.94 10.23 3.22
CA ASN A 61 -21.92 11.10 2.60
C ASN A 61 -22.96 10.24 1.87
N PRO A 62 -24.23 10.20 2.31
CA PRO A 62 -25.25 9.35 1.69
C PRO A 62 -25.60 9.74 0.25
N ASN A 63 -25.14 10.91 -0.22
CA ASN A 63 -25.30 11.36 -1.60
C ASN A 63 -24.04 11.20 -2.44
N ALA A 64 -22.94 10.69 -1.88
CA ALA A 64 -21.73 10.43 -2.65
C ALA A 64 -21.98 9.33 -3.70
N THR A 65 -21.33 9.47 -4.84
CA THR A 65 -21.52 8.59 -5.99
C THR A 65 -20.19 8.05 -6.50
N ASN A 66 -20.25 6.91 -7.16
CA ASN A 66 -19.11 6.30 -7.82
C ASN A 66 -18.57 7.24 -8.92
N PRO A 67 -17.27 7.58 -8.90
CA PRO A 67 -16.67 8.47 -9.90
C PRO A 67 -16.40 7.70 -11.21
N THR A 68 -16.11 8.41 -12.30
CA THR A 68 -15.30 7.85 -13.39
C THR A 68 -13.83 7.77 -12.96
N TYR A 69 -13.01 6.96 -13.63
CA TYR A 69 -11.58 6.91 -13.34
C TYR A 69 -10.89 8.27 -13.51
N ALA A 70 -11.32 9.07 -14.50
CA ALA A 70 -10.78 10.41 -14.71
C ALA A 70 -11.12 11.38 -13.57
N GLU A 71 -12.36 11.31 -13.04
CA GLU A 71 -12.76 12.10 -11.87
C GLU A 71 -12.02 11.64 -10.61
N LEU A 72 -11.79 10.33 -10.45
CA LEU A 72 -10.99 9.79 -9.35
C LEU A 72 -9.55 10.33 -9.40
N VAL A 73 -8.87 10.22 -10.53
CA VAL A 73 -7.50 10.73 -10.68
C VAL A 73 -7.44 12.24 -10.41
N ALA A 74 -8.37 13.00 -10.96
CA ALA A 74 -8.42 14.45 -10.73
C ALA A 74 -8.63 14.81 -9.25
N PHE A 75 -9.47 14.06 -8.53
CA PHE A 75 -9.66 14.24 -7.09
C PHE A 75 -8.38 13.94 -6.31
N ILE A 76 -7.73 12.80 -6.58
CA ILE A 76 -6.51 12.40 -5.89
C ILE A 76 -5.37 13.41 -6.15
N GLU A 77 -5.23 13.92 -7.38
CA GLU A 77 -4.23 14.95 -7.70
C GLU A 77 -4.50 16.31 -7.02
N GLU A 78 -5.74 16.60 -6.62
CA GLU A 78 -6.11 17.83 -5.88
C GLU A 78 -6.02 17.64 -4.36
N ASP A 79 -6.19 16.41 -3.87
CA ASP A 79 -6.16 16.07 -2.45
C ASP A 79 -4.73 16.09 -1.90
N SER A 80 -4.44 16.98 -0.94
CA SER A 80 -3.09 17.18 -0.41
C SER A 80 -2.67 16.16 0.68
N THR A 81 -3.39 15.05 0.85
CA THR A 81 -3.11 14.12 1.94
C THR A 81 -1.73 13.46 1.79
N ASP A 82 -1.28 13.21 0.56
CA ASP A 82 0.02 12.60 0.22
C ASP A 82 1.23 13.48 0.62
N GLU A 83 1.02 14.80 0.73
CA GLU A 83 2.04 15.78 1.15
C GLU A 83 2.38 15.66 2.65
N ARG A 84 1.54 14.99 3.43
CA ARG A 84 1.78 14.76 4.86
C ARG A 84 2.96 13.80 5.06
N GLN A 85 3.65 13.96 6.20
CA GLN A 85 4.74 13.05 6.56
C GLN A 85 4.21 11.82 7.25
N TYR A 86 4.69 10.65 6.83
CA TYR A 86 4.48 9.42 7.58
C TYR A 86 5.30 9.47 8.89
N LEU A 87 4.61 9.32 10.01
CA LEU A 87 5.18 9.41 11.35
C LEU A 87 4.80 8.17 12.16
N THR A 88 5.77 7.30 12.46
CA THR A 88 5.51 6.17 13.37
C THR A 88 5.46 6.64 14.81
N ARG A 89 4.77 5.88 15.67
CA ARG A 89 4.73 6.10 17.12
C ARG A 89 6.10 6.13 17.80
N ALA A 90 7.09 5.42 17.24
CA ALA A 90 8.46 5.44 17.75
C ALA A 90 9.13 6.83 17.65
N TRP A 91 8.74 7.63 16.65
CA TRP A 91 9.32 8.95 16.39
C TRP A 91 8.50 10.09 16.99
N ALA A 92 7.18 9.94 17.09
CA ALA A 92 6.28 10.98 17.56
C ALA A 92 5.11 10.40 18.39
N PRO A 93 5.33 10.00 19.65
CA PRO A 93 4.27 9.44 20.48
C PRO A 93 3.15 10.46 20.71
N GLY A 94 1.93 10.10 20.34
CA GLY A 94 0.73 10.96 20.42
C GLY A 94 0.56 11.95 19.26
N PHE A 95 1.44 11.91 18.25
CA PHE A 95 1.34 12.69 17.01
C PHE A 95 1.76 11.84 15.80
N ALA A 96 1.65 10.52 15.91
CA ALA A 96 1.95 9.62 14.81
C ALA A 96 0.83 9.72 13.77
N TYR A 97 1.21 9.52 12.52
CA TYR A 97 0.36 9.66 11.35
C TYR A 97 0.79 8.55 10.39
N THR A 98 0.00 7.50 10.37
CA THR A 98 0.27 6.20 9.76
C THR A 98 -0.67 5.96 8.59
N CYS A 99 -0.50 4.84 7.88
CA CYS A 99 -1.28 4.52 6.69
C CYS A 99 -2.79 4.52 6.97
N ALA A 100 -3.22 4.13 8.17
CA ALA A 100 -4.62 4.18 8.58
C ALA A 100 -5.17 5.62 8.57
N ASP A 101 -4.39 6.58 9.08
CA ASP A 101 -4.75 8.01 9.12
C ASP A 101 -4.76 8.63 7.70
N PHE A 102 -3.79 8.28 6.84
CA PHE A 102 -3.81 8.68 5.42
C PHE A 102 -5.09 8.21 4.73
N ALA A 103 -5.46 6.94 4.93
CA ALA A 103 -6.64 6.35 4.30
C ALA A 103 -7.94 6.95 4.85
N GLU A 104 -7.99 7.32 6.14
CA GLU A 104 -9.11 8.03 6.74
C GLU A 104 -9.30 9.43 6.12
N ASP A 105 -8.22 10.22 6.03
CA ASP A 105 -8.26 11.57 5.45
C ASP A 105 -8.75 11.52 3.98
N VAL A 106 -8.17 10.65 3.15
CA VAL A 106 -8.58 10.51 1.73
C VAL A 106 -10.04 10.07 1.60
N HIS A 107 -10.49 9.11 2.42
CA HIS A 107 -11.88 8.67 2.43
C HIS A 107 -12.81 9.85 2.75
N ASN A 108 -12.56 10.55 3.85
CA ASN A 108 -13.42 11.62 4.34
C ASN A 108 -13.42 12.83 3.40
N ASN A 109 -12.28 13.14 2.78
CA ASN A 109 -12.19 14.19 1.76
C ASN A 109 -12.96 13.83 0.49
N ALA A 110 -12.90 12.57 0.04
CA ALA A 110 -13.65 12.09 -1.12
C ALA A 110 -15.16 12.16 -0.88
N GLU A 111 -15.64 11.66 0.27
CA GLU A 111 -17.04 11.68 0.65
C GLU A 111 -17.56 13.14 0.76
N ALA A 112 -16.75 14.04 1.31
CA ALA A 112 -17.05 15.48 1.35
C ALA A 112 -17.13 16.12 -0.05
N ALA A 113 -16.34 15.62 -1.01
CA ALA A 113 -16.40 16.01 -2.42
C ALA A 113 -17.55 15.33 -3.20
N GLY A 114 -18.32 14.43 -2.56
CA GLY A 114 -19.40 13.68 -3.19
C GLY A 114 -18.93 12.46 -4.00
N ILE A 115 -17.68 12.03 -3.78
CA ILE A 115 -17.09 10.83 -4.37
C ILE A 115 -17.18 9.71 -3.36
N LYS A 116 -17.80 8.60 -3.75
CA LYS A 116 -17.93 7.45 -2.85
C LYS A 116 -16.59 6.75 -2.68
N ALA A 117 -16.15 6.58 -1.45
CA ALA A 117 -14.88 5.95 -1.11
C ALA A 117 -15.07 4.80 -0.12
N ALA A 118 -14.03 3.99 0.02
CA ALA A 118 -13.89 3.01 1.10
C ALA A 118 -12.52 3.12 1.73
N TRP A 119 -12.44 2.80 3.02
CA TRP A 119 -11.20 2.50 3.72
C TRP A 119 -10.89 1.01 3.59
N VAL A 120 -9.62 0.65 3.37
CA VAL A 120 -9.20 -0.71 3.10
C VAL A 120 -8.07 -1.11 4.03
N GLY A 121 -8.25 -2.22 4.74
CA GLY A 121 -7.19 -2.91 5.49
C GLY A 121 -6.61 -4.07 4.67
N ILE A 122 -5.29 -4.20 4.69
CA ILE A 122 -4.54 -5.25 4.02
C ILE A 122 -3.70 -6.01 5.04
N ASP A 123 -3.86 -7.33 5.06
CA ASP A 123 -2.93 -8.22 5.76
C ASP A 123 -1.96 -8.83 4.74
N PHE A 124 -0.71 -9.00 5.14
CA PHE A 124 0.31 -9.68 4.33
C PHE A 124 0.62 -11.08 4.86
N GLU A 125 1.15 -11.94 4.00
CA GLU A 125 1.75 -13.21 4.42
C GLU A 125 3.03 -12.94 5.23
N GLU A 126 3.23 -13.72 6.31
CA GLU A 126 4.44 -13.70 7.14
C GLU A 126 4.78 -12.34 7.81
N ASN A 127 3.85 -11.37 7.78
CA ASN A 127 4.01 -10.07 8.40
C ASN A 127 2.78 -9.73 9.27
N ASP A 128 3.03 -9.33 10.52
CA ASP A 128 1.99 -8.90 11.45
C ASP A 128 1.68 -7.39 11.31
N GLU A 129 2.53 -6.64 10.59
CA GLU A 129 2.27 -5.24 10.23
C GLU A 129 1.46 -5.21 8.92
N GLY A 130 0.15 -4.95 9.05
CA GLY A 130 -0.74 -4.71 7.91
C GLY A 130 -0.53 -3.35 7.24
N HIS A 131 -1.35 -3.05 6.24
CA HIS A 131 -1.35 -1.75 5.55
C HIS A 131 -2.78 -1.23 5.38
N ALA A 132 -2.92 0.08 5.20
CA ALA A 132 -4.21 0.71 4.96
C ALA A 132 -4.15 1.65 3.76
N LEU A 133 -5.22 1.65 2.97
CA LEU A 133 -5.36 2.42 1.74
C LEU A 133 -6.84 2.64 1.42
N ASN A 134 -7.16 3.16 0.23
CA ASN A 134 -8.55 3.42 -0.19
C ASN A 134 -8.97 2.57 -1.37
N ALA A 135 -10.27 2.31 -1.47
CA ALA A 135 -10.89 1.74 -2.66
C ALA A 135 -12.01 2.63 -3.20
N PHE A 136 -12.11 2.67 -4.52
CA PHE A 136 -13.10 3.45 -5.26
C PHE A 136 -13.71 2.58 -6.34
N GLU A 137 -15.04 2.39 -6.31
CA GLU A 137 -15.74 1.73 -7.42
C GLU A 137 -15.92 2.75 -8.54
N THR A 138 -15.15 2.63 -9.62
CA THR A 138 -15.27 3.53 -10.77
C THR A 138 -16.33 3.03 -11.76
N THR A 139 -17.04 3.96 -12.39
CA THR A 139 -18.13 3.64 -13.33
C THR A 139 -17.65 3.05 -14.66
N ASP A 140 -16.36 3.20 -15.00
CA ASP A 140 -15.78 2.84 -16.29
C ASP A 140 -14.57 1.89 -16.22
N LYS A 141 -13.94 1.71 -15.04
CA LYS A 141 -12.80 0.79 -14.86
C LYS A 141 -12.95 -0.19 -13.69
N GLY A 142 -14.10 -0.19 -13.01
CA GLY A 142 -14.36 -1.05 -11.85
C GLY A 142 -13.63 -0.57 -10.60
N LEU A 143 -13.37 -1.48 -9.68
CA LEU A 143 -12.69 -1.20 -8.41
C LEU A 143 -11.23 -0.78 -8.63
N VAL A 144 -10.85 0.37 -8.06
CA VAL A 144 -9.49 0.92 -8.09
C VAL A 144 -9.02 1.16 -6.66
N TYR A 145 -7.81 0.73 -6.36
CA TYR A 145 -7.17 1.00 -5.07
C TYR A 145 -6.19 2.16 -5.19
N ILE A 146 -6.24 3.08 -4.23
CA ILE A 146 -5.36 4.24 -4.16
C ILE A 146 -4.59 4.21 -2.84
N ASP A 147 -3.28 4.33 -2.92
CA ASP A 147 -2.38 4.44 -1.78
C ASP A 147 -1.70 5.81 -1.79
N CYS A 148 -2.21 6.72 -0.97
CA CYS A 148 -1.65 8.07 -0.75
C CYS A 148 -0.66 8.11 0.42
N THR A 149 -0.20 6.96 0.94
CA THR A 149 0.70 6.92 2.10
C THR A 149 1.98 7.69 1.77
N GLY A 150 2.15 8.80 2.49
CA GLY A 150 3.01 9.91 2.08
C GLY A 150 4.50 9.73 2.37
N ARG A 151 5.19 10.87 2.31
CA ARG A 151 6.66 10.94 2.37
C ARG A 151 7.23 10.29 3.64
N ARG A 152 8.37 9.60 3.48
CA ARG A 152 9.15 8.92 4.55
C ARG A 152 8.57 7.61 5.07
N PHE A 153 7.46 7.11 4.52
CA PHE A 153 7.02 5.73 4.77
C PHE A 153 8.12 4.72 4.37
N PHE A 154 8.83 5.02 3.29
CA PHE A 154 10.09 4.37 2.94
C PHE A 154 11.27 5.26 3.40
N PRO A 155 11.87 4.98 4.59
CA PRO A 155 12.94 5.83 5.15
C PRO A 155 14.24 5.85 4.31
N TRP A 156 14.32 5.00 3.28
CA TRP A 156 15.46 4.86 2.36
C TRP A 156 15.25 5.47 0.96
N LEU A 157 14.30 6.40 0.78
CA LEU A 157 14.17 7.20 -0.45
C LEU A 157 14.85 8.60 -0.40
N PRO A 158 16.11 8.80 0.07
CA PRO A 158 16.80 10.08 -0.11
C PRO A 158 17.31 10.29 -1.55
N LYS A 159 17.07 9.34 -2.47
CA LYS A 159 17.62 9.37 -3.84
C LYS A 159 16.65 9.89 -4.91
N TYR A 160 15.36 9.98 -4.62
CA TYR A 160 14.33 10.25 -5.63
C TYR A 160 13.58 11.55 -5.31
N ASN A 161 13.52 12.46 -6.28
CA ASN A 161 12.70 13.67 -6.22
C ASN A 161 11.25 13.33 -6.63
N ALA A 162 10.62 12.38 -5.93
CA ALA A 162 9.19 12.15 -6.10
C ALA A 162 8.45 13.46 -5.80
N THR A 163 7.60 13.88 -6.75
CA THR A 163 6.83 15.12 -6.64
C THR A 163 5.42 14.89 -6.11
N SER A 164 4.98 13.63 -6.04
CA SER A 164 3.73 13.15 -5.43
C SER A 164 3.97 11.76 -4.85
N TRP A 165 3.18 11.38 -3.84
CA TRP A 165 3.12 10.04 -3.25
C TRP A 165 1.80 9.33 -3.54
N ASP A 166 1.01 9.86 -4.47
CA ASP A 166 -0.22 9.22 -4.95
C ASP A 166 0.10 8.05 -5.87
N LYS A 167 -0.44 6.90 -5.51
CA LYS A 167 -0.16 5.64 -6.20
C LYS A 167 -1.46 4.91 -6.47
N VAL A 168 -1.55 4.30 -7.64
CA VAL A 168 -2.50 3.20 -7.86
C VAL A 168 -1.89 1.95 -7.25
N ALA A 169 -2.63 1.33 -6.34
CA ALA A 169 -2.26 0.06 -5.74
C ALA A 169 -2.88 -1.10 -6.53
N TYR A 170 -2.12 -2.19 -6.65
CA TYR A 170 -2.50 -3.41 -7.34
C TYR A 170 -2.57 -4.52 -6.31
N VAL A 171 -3.81 -4.87 -5.97
CA VAL A 171 -4.12 -5.75 -4.83
C VAL A 171 -4.89 -6.97 -5.33
N GLU A 172 -4.29 -8.15 -5.20
CA GLU A 172 -4.93 -9.45 -5.41
C GLU A 172 -4.43 -10.43 -4.34
N VAL A 173 -5.36 -11.11 -3.63
CA VAL A 173 -4.99 -12.11 -2.62
C VAL A 173 -4.13 -13.21 -3.25
N GLY A 174 -3.01 -13.53 -2.59
CA GLY A 174 -2.00 -14.48 -3.05
C GLY A 174 -0.99 -13.90 -4.04
N LYS A 175 -1.03 -12.59 -4.32
CA LYS A 175 -0.05 -11.89 -5.15
C LYS A 175 0.65 -10.77 -4.39
N GLU A 176 1.74 -10.25 -4.97
CA GLU A 176 2.47 -9.12 -4.35
C GLU A 176 1.62 -7.84 -4.33
N TYR A 177 1.79 -7.04 -3.30
CA TYR A 177 1.23 -5.70 -3.24
C TYR A 177 2.04 -4.77 -4.11
N GLY A 178 1.50 -4.48 -5.29
CA GLY A 178 2.10 -3.58 -6.25
C GLY A 178 1.64 -2.14 -6.09
N VAL A 179 2.50 -1.18 -6.38
CA VAL A 179 2.13 0.23 -6.46
C VAL A 179 2.84 0.89 -7.64
N ILE A 180 2.11 1.74 -8.36
CA ILE A 180 2.64 2.56 -9.45
C ILE A 180 2.19 4.00 -9.20
N ASP A 181 3.09 4.96 -9.43
CA ASP A 181 2.75 6.39 -9.49
C ASP A 181 1.47 6.60 -10.31
N ILE A 182 0.50 7.33 -9.76
CA ILE A 182 -0.80 7.52 -10.40
C ILE A 182 -0.69 8.10 -11.83
N ALA A 183 0.32 8.93 -12.08
CA ALA A 183 0.59 9.51 -13.41
C ALA A 183 1.15 8.48 -14.42
N LYS A 184 1.65 7.34 -13.95
CA LYS A 184 2.18 6.24 -14.77
C LYS A 184 1.23 5.05 -14.86
N ALA A 185 0.26 4.93 -13.95
CA ALA A 185 -0.75 3.88 -13.90
C ALA A 185 -1.83 4.05 -14.99
N LYS A 186 -1.56 3.53 -16.20
CA LYS A 186 -2.49 3.63 -17.35
C LYS A 186 -3.70 2.70 -17.24
N SER A 187 -3.64 1.70 -16.35
CA SER A 187 -4.70 0.74 -16.12
C SER A 187 -4.68 0.26 -14.66
N PRO A 188 -5.84 0.07 -14.00
CA PRO A 188 -5.92 -0.51 -12.66
C PRO A 188 -5.83 -2.04 -12.63
N SER A 189 -5.79 -2.70 -13.80
CA SER A 189 -5.69 -4.17 -13.89
C SER A 189 -4.35 -4.68 -13.35
N TYR A 190 -4.36 -5.75 -12.56
CA TYR A 190 -3.12 -6.35 -12.03
C TYR A 190 -2.13 -6.79 -13.14
N SER A 191 -2.62 -7.27 -14.29
CA SER A 191 -1.75 -7.63 -15.41
C SER A 191 -0.93 -6.45 -15.96
N PHE A 192 -1.45 -5.22 -15.85
CA PHE A 192 -0.70 -4.02 -16.21
C PHE A 192 0.49 -3.80 -15.26
N TYR A 193 0.29 -4.03 -13.96
CA TYR A 193 1.37 -4.01 -12.99
C TYR A 193 2.43 -5.06 -13.29
N GLU A 194 2.04 -6.30 -13.60
CA GLU A 194 2.98 -7.36 -13.99
C GLU A 194 3.84 -6.97 -15.22
N GLU A 195 3.22 -6.38 -16.25
CA GLU A 195 3.93 -5.88 -17.43
C GLU A 195 4.87 -4.70 -17.09
N TYR A 196 4.42 -3.80 -16.22
CA TYR A 196 5.22 -2.66 -15.75
C TYR A 196 6.45 -3.11 -14.94
N THR A 197 6.29 -4.10 -14.05
CA THR A 197 7.39 -4.73 -13.30
C THR A 197 8.41 -5.38 -14.24
N GLN A 198 7.95 -6.09 -15.28
CA GLN A 198 8.85 -6.70 -16.27
C GLN A 198 9.71 -5.66 -17.00
N LYS A 199 9.13 -4.50 -17.34
CA LYS A 199 9.85 -3.39 -17.97
C LYS A 199 10.89 -2.78 -17.02
N TRP A 200 10.60 -2.65 -15.74
CA TRP A 200 11.61 -2.24 -14.74
C TRP A 200 12.76 -3.23 -14.64
N GLN A 201 12.48 -4.54 -14.62
CA GLN A 201 13.54 -5.56 -14.64
C GLN A 201 14.38 -5.50 -15.93
N GLU A 202 13.77 -5.17 -17.07
CA GLU A 202 14.49 -4.93 -18.32
C GLU A 202 15.39 -3.69 -18.22
N PHE A 203 14.86 -2.59 -17.68
CA PHE A 203 15.61 -1.36 -17.46
C PHE A 203 16.85 -1.60 -16.58
N GLU A 204 16.69 -2.26 -15.43
CA GLU A 204 17.81 -2.58 -14.53
C GLU A 204 18.87 -3.46 -15.21
N LYS A 205 18.46 -4.49 -15.96
CA LYS A 205 19.39 -5.35 -16.70
C LYS A 205 20.19 -4.55 -17.73
N LYS A 206 19.54 -3.63 -18.45
CA LYS A 206 20.20 -2.76 -19.43
C LYS A 206 21.14 -1.76 -18.77
N GLN A 207 20.78 -1.22 -17.60
CA GLN A 207 21.68 -0.36 -16.83
C GLN A 207 22.95 -1.10 -16.43
N GLN A 208 22.80 -2.31 -15.88
CA GLN A 208 23.94 -3.17 -15.53
C GLN A 208 24.79 -3.53 -16.75
N GLU A 209 24.18 -3.79 -17.91
CA GLU A 209 24.92 -4.02 -19.14
C GLU A 209 25.72 -2.78 -19.57
N LEU A 210 25.13 -1.58 -19.46
CA LEU A 210 25.80 -0.33 -19.82
C LEU A 210 26.98 -0.04 -18.89
N GLU A 211 26.77 -0.19 -17.57
CA GLU A 211 27.82 -0.01 -16.56
C GLU A 211 28.97 -1.00 -16.77
N LYS A 212 28.64 -2.26 -17.05
CA LYS A 212 29.64 -3.27 -17.39
C LYS A 212 30.42 -2.91 -18.64
N LEU A 213 29.74 -2.46 -19.70
CA LEU A 213 30.35 -2.07 -20.97
C LEU A 213 31.30 -0.86 -20.79
N LEU A 214 30.91 0.11 -19.96
CA LEU A 214 31.75 1.25 -19.59
C LEU A 214 33.00 0.81 -18.82
N SER A 215 32.83 0.00 -17.78
CA SER A 215 33.94 -0.53 -16.97
C SER A 215 34.91 -1.39 -17.80
N GLU A 216 34.41 -2.23 -18.70
CA GLU A 216 35.24 -3.07 -19.58
C GLU A 216 36.01 -2.21 -20.59
N TRP A 217 35.35 -1.21 -21.17
CA TRP A 217 35.98 -0.28 -22.11
C TRP A 217 37.07 0.57 -21.46
N ASP A 218 36.84 1.10 -20.25
CA ASP A 218 37.84 1.89 -19.52
C ASP A 218 39.12 1.08 -19.24
N LYS A 219 38.98 -0.21 -18.94
CA LYS A 219 40.12 -1.13 -18.78
C LYS A 219 40.86 -1.35 -20.10
N GLU A 220 40.12 -1.53 -21.19
CA GLU A 220 40.71 -1.72 -22.52
C GLU A 220 41.48 -0.49 -22.99
N VAL A 221 40.90 0.70 -22.85
CA VAL A 221 41.55 1.98 -23.15
C VAL A 221 42.81 2.17 -22.31
N THR A 222 42.74 1.86 -21.01
CA THR A 222 43.89 1.95 -20.10
C THR A 222 45.02 1.04 -20.56
N ARG A 223 44.72 -0.24 -20.82
CA ARG A 223 45.70 -1.22 -21.31
C ARG A 223 46.31 -0.79 -22.65
N HIS A 224 45.49 -0.32 -23.58
CA HIS A 224 45.98 0.15 -24.88
C HIS A 224 46.92 1.35 -24.73
N ASN A 225 46.56 2.33 -23.89
CA ASN A 225 47.42 3.49 -23.62
C ASN A 225 48.76 3.11 -22.97
N GLU A 226 48.74 2.13 -22.05
CA GLU A 226 49.97 1.59 -21.43
C GLU A 226 50.86 0.88 -22.46
N GLU A 227 50.26 0.06 -23.34
CA GLU A 227 50.97 -0.63 -24.43
C GLU A 227 51.62 0.38 -25.39
N ILE A 228 50.87 1.40 -25.83
CA ILE A 228 51.39 2.47 -26.68
C ILE A 228 52.53 3.23 -26.02
N SER A 229 52.39 3.57 -24.74
CA SER A 229 53.42 4.30 -24.00
C SER A 229 54.73 3.51 -23.89
N LYS A 230 54.63 2.19 -23.71
CA LYS A 230 55.79 1.33 -23.48
C LYS A 230 56.49 0.88 -24.77
N TYR A 231 55.74 0.62 -25.83
CA TYR A 231 56.26 -0.03 -27.03
C TYR A 231 56.03 0.77 -28.33
N GLY A 232 55.27 1.87 -28.28
CA GLY A 232 54.72 2.52 -29.46
C GLY A 232 53.51 1.76 -30.03
N SER A 233 52.90 2.27 -31.10
CA SER A 233 51.78 1.62 -31.80
C SER A 233 52.12 1.39 -33.27
N SER A 234 51.77 0.22 -33.81
CA SER A 234 51.74 0.01 -35.25
C SER A 234 50.48 0.63 -35.88
N LEU A 235 50.52 0.90 -37.19
CA LEU A 235 49.34 1.39 -37.93
C LEU A 235 48.17 0.39 -37.86
N GLU A 236 48.46 -0.91 -37.88
CA GLU A 236 47.45 -1.97 -37.79
C GLU A 236 46.77 -1.99 -36.41
N GLU A 237 47.55 -1.89 -35.33
CA GLU A 237 47.00 -1.82 -33.96
C GLU A 237 46.14 -0.58 -33.75
N THR A 238 46.61 0.58 -34.20
CA THR A 238 45.82 1.82 -34.14
C THR A 238 44.51 1.69 -34.92
N THR A 239 44.53 1.07 -36.10
CA THR A 239 43.32 0.86 -36.92
C THR A 239 42.34 -0.09 -36.24
N ARG A 240 42.83 -1.20 -35.67
CA ARG A 240 41.98 -2.15 -34.94
C ARG A 240 41.33 -1.50 -33.72
N PHE A 241 42.10 -0.73 -32.96
CA PHE A 241 41.57 -0.03 -31.79
C PHE A 241 40.54 1.04 -32.17
N SER A 242 40.72 1.78 -33.27
CA SER A 242 39.73 2.75 -33.73
C SER A 242 38.41 2.11 -34.13
N VAL A 243 38.45 0.93 -34.77
CA VAL A 243 37.22 0.18 -35.11
C VAL A 243 36.52 -0.31 -33.84
N ALA A 244 37.27 -0.88 -32.89
CA ALA A 244 36.71 -1.32 -31.61
C ALA A 244 36.09 -0.15 -30.81
N LEU A 245 36.72 1.02 -30.83
CA LEU A 245 36.19 2.24 -30.23
C LEU A 245 34.86 2.65 -30.86
N GLU A 246 34.75 2.58 -32.19
CA GLU A 246 33.54 2.96 -32.91
C GLU A 246 32.39 1.98 -32.62
N GLU A 247 32.66 0.67 -32.64
CA GLU A 247 31.70 -0.38 -32.29
C GLU A 247 31.22 -0.26 -30.83
N ASN A 248 32.15 -0.09 -29.88
CA ASN A 248 31.81 0.10 -28.47
C ASN A 248 30.93 1.35 -28.28
N THR A 249 31.30 2.44 -28.96
CA THR A 249 30.55 3.70 -28.91
C THR A 249 29.14 3.54 -29.46
N GLN A 250 28.96 2.89 -30.61
CA GLN A 250 27.63 2.59 -31.15
C GLN A 250 26.80 1.72 -30.21
N LYS A 251 27.40 0.69 -29.60
CA LYS A 251 26.70 -0.18 -28.64
C LYS A 251 26.21 0.62 -27.42
N ARG A 252 27.05 1.50 -26.87
CA ARG A 252 26.68 2.38 -25.73
C ARG A 252 25.55 3.35 -26.09
N TYR A 253 25.59 3.96 -27.28
CA TYR A 253 24.52 4.84 -27.73
C TYR A 253 23.19 4.11 -27.86
N ARG A 254 23.18 2.94 -28.51
CA ARG A 254 21.97 2.12 -28.65
C ARG A 254 21.36 1.77 -27.29
N LEU A 255 22.19 1.32 -26.35
CA LEU A 255 21.72 0.95 -25.02
C LEU A 255 21.24 2.18 -24.23
N GLY A 256 21.90 3.33 -24.38
CA GLY A 256 21.47 4.60 -23.82
C GLY A 256 20.13 5.08 -24.39
N ASP A 257 19.86 4.89 -25.68
CA ASP A 257 18.57 5.19 -26.31
C ASP A 257 17.45 4.30 -25.74
N GLU A 258 17.70 2.99 -25.66
CA GLU A 258 16.76 2.02 -25.09
C GLU A 258 16.44 2.33 -23.62
N LEU A 259 17.45 2.68 -22.82
CA LEU A 259 17.27 3.09 -21.42
C LEU A 259 16.44 4.36 -21.29
N ARG A 260 16.67 5.36 -22.14
CA ARG A 260 15.88 6.61 -22.10
C ARG A 260 14.42 6.37 -22.46
N ALA A 261 14.14 5.54 -23.45
CA ALA A 261 12.77 5.19 -23.82
C ALA A 261 12.04 4.46 -22.69
N LEU A 262 12.71 3.51 -22.02
CA LEU A 262 12.17 2.83 -20.85
C LEU A 262 11.94 3.80 -19.67
N GLN A 263 12.90 4.68 -19.38
CA GLN A 263 12.77 5.66 -18.31
C GLN A 263 11.60 6.62 -18.53
N GLU A 264 11.35 7.06 -19.78
CA GLU A 264 10.19 7.91 -20.09
C GLU A 264 8.86 7.21 -19.77
N GLU A 265 8.75 5.92 -20.11
CA GLU A 265 7.57 5.12 -19.82
C GLU A 265 7.41 4.83 -18.33
N LEU A 266 8.50 4.45 -17.66
CA LEU A 266 8.49 3.97 -16.29
C LEU A 266 8.45 5.10 -15.26
N GLY A 267 9.08 6.24 -15.54
CA GLY A 267 9.32 7.31 -14.57
C GLY A 267 10.69 7.19 -13.89
N ASP A 268 10.91 8.03 -12.89
CA ASP A 268 12.23 8.22 -12.29
C ASP A 268 12.50 7.33 -11.05
N TYR A 269 11.48 6.64 -10.56
CA TYR A 269 11.58 5.82 -9.36
C TYR A 269 10.67 4.60 -9.43
N TRP A 270 11.08 3.58 -8.68
CA TRP A 270 10.34 2.35 -8.43
C TRP A 270 9.92 2.33 -6.96
N PHE A 271 8.66 1.96 -6.70
CA PHE A 271 8.18 1.71 -5.36
C PHE A 271 8.33 0.23 -5.05
N GLU A 272 8.99 -0.08 -3.94
CA GLU A 272 9.14 -1.47 -3.51
C GLU A 272 7.79 -2.04 -3.05
N PRO A 273 7.45 -3.28 -3.45
CA PRO A 273 6.24 -3.95 -2.99
C PRO A 273 6.33 -4.25 -1.48
N LEU A 274 5.18 -4.25 -0.80
CA LEU A 274 5.12 -4.40 0.66
C LEU A 274 5.06 -5.87 1.14
N GLY A 275 4.70 -6.81 0.27
CA GLY A 275 4.57 -8.22 0.62
C GLY A 275 3.54 -8.94 -0.25
N ILE A 276 3.26 -10.21 0.06
CA ILE A 276 2.17 -10.97 -0.58
C ILE A 276 0.88 -10.71 0.18
N VAL A 277 -0.17 -10.27 -0.52
CA VAL A 277 -1.48 -9.97 0.04
C VAL A 277 -2.14 -11.26 0.53
N LYS A 278 -2.47 -11.31 1.82
CA LYS A 278 -3.14 -12.45 2.46
C LYS A 278 -4.64 -12.24 2.58
N ASP A 279 -5.07 -11.05 2.98
CA ASP A 279 -6.48 -10.69 3.16
C ASP A 279 -6.73 -9.22 2.84
N VAL A 280 -7.96 -8.89 2.45
CA VAL A 280 -8.39 -7.54 2.08
C VAL A 280 -9.75 -7.26 2.71
N GLN A 281 -9.83 -6.22 3.53
CA GLN A 281 -11.03 -5.82 4.27
C GLN A 281 -11.44 -4.43 3.79
N ILE A 282 -12.62 -4.32 3.17
CA ILE A 282 -13.12 -3.06 2.56
C ILE A 282 -14.31 -2.55 3.37
N HIS A 283 -14.21 -1.32 3.86
CA HIS A 283 -15.20 -0.64 4.69
C HIS A 283 -15.74 0.60 3.93
N TRP A 284 -17.02 0.55 3.53
CA TRP A 284 -17.73 1.56 2.72
C TRP A 284 -18.60 2.52 3.55
#